data_AF-A0A849Z922-F1
#
_entry.id   AF-A0A849Z922-F1
#
_cell.length_a   1.000
_cell.length_b   1.000
_cell.length_c   1.000
_cell.angle_alpha   90.00
_cell.angle_beta   90.00
_cell.angle_gamma   90.00
#
_symmetry.space_group_name_H-M   'P 1'
#
loop_
_entity.id
_entity.type
_entity.pdbx_description
1 polymer ?
#
loop_
_entity_poly.entity_id
_entity_poly.type
_entity_poly.pdbx_seq_one_letter_code
_entity_poly.pdbx_strand_id
1 'polypeptide(L)'
;MTEALRVLFSSPDFVIVDKPAGIPTEPGKERGESLRDRVAAWIAEQGARDRAAPHAVSRLDTNVTGAVVFTRSPRGAKVLASAKERGDYRRVYVALAYGSTPPEGTWRTPVDGRDAETSFRALGVAGPGRKPVTLLEALPRTGRTHQIRIHASAAGAPLAGDRRYGGPSTVATPAGAMISVSRPMLHALAVSFPDASGTRVIATAPVPADMAALWSALDGRPEAWEEPQRS
;
A
#
# COMPACT_ATOMS: atom_id res chain seq x y z
N MET A 1 -11.53 2.88 21.42
CA MET A 1 -11.18 4.22 20.89
C MET A 1 -10.73 4.04 19.46
N THR A 2 -11.38 4.71 18.52
CA THR A 2 -11.00 4.70 17.11
C THR A 2 -9.68 5.47 16.97
N GLU A 3 -8.66 4.85 16.38
CA GLU A 3 -7.36 5.52 16.16
C GLU A 3 -7.53 6.78 15.31
N ALA A 4 -6.88 7.88 15.71
CA ALA A 4 -6.99 9.17 15.03
C ALA A 4 -6.49 9.08 13.59
N LEU A 5 -7.16 9.79 12.67
CA LEU A 5 -6.79 9.82 11.25
C LEU A 5 -5.42 10.51 11.08
N ARG A 6 -4.42 9.77 10.61
CA ARG A 6 -3.12 10.35 10.26
C ARG A 6 -3.17 10.96 8.85
N VAL A 7 -3.07 12.28 8.78
CA VAL A 7 -2.98 13.03 7.52
C VAL A 7 -1.52 13.22 7.13
N LEU A 8 -1.17 12.79 5.91
CA LEU A 8 0.17 12.89 5.32
C LEU A 8 0.34 14.16 4.47
N PHE A 9 -0.74 14.61 3.84
CA PHE A 9 -0.78 15.82 3.02
C PHE A 9 -2.19 16.38 2.96
N SER A 10 -2.34 17.70 2.96
CA SER A 10 -3.63 18.37 2.80
C SER A 10 -3.49 19.63 1.97
N SER A 11 -4.41 19.80 1.02
CA SER A 11 -4.56 20.97 0.17
C SER A 11 -6.05 21.22 -0.10
N PRO A 12 -6.43 22.31 -0.79
CA PRO A 12 -7.82 22.53 -1.20
C PRO A 12 -8.39 21.40 -2.08
N ASP A 13 -7.57 20.77 -2.92
CA ASP A 13 -7.99 19.78 -3.92
C ASP A 13 -7.78 18.32 -3.47
N PHE A 14 -6.84 18.08 -2.56
CA PHE A 14 -6.41 16.73 -2.16
C PHE A 14 -6.24 16.61 -0.65
N VAL A 15 -6.48 15.40 -0.14
CA VAL A 15 -5.98 14.95 1.16
C VAL A 15 -5.39 13.55 0.98
N ILE A 16 -4.22 13.33 1.56
CA ILE A 16 -3.54 12.03 1.56
C ILE A 16 -3.45 11.59 3.02
N VAL A 17 -3.88 10.35 3.29
CA VAL A 17 -3.93 9.80 4.65
C VAL A 17 -3.22 8.46 4.70
N ASP A 18 -2.70 8.12 5.87
CA ASP A 18 -2.15 6.81 6.17
C ASP A 18 -3.28 5.89 6.64
N LYS A 19 -3.67 4.93 5.81
CA LYS A 19 -4.74 3.97 6.13
C LYS A 19 -4.19 2.88 7.07
N PRO A 20 -4.80 2.67 8.26
CA PRO A 20 -4.47 1.52 9.09
C PRO A 20 -5.05 0.22 8.51
N ALA A 21 -4.61 -0.93 9.02
CA ALA A 21 -5.21 -2.22 8.67
C ALA A 21 -6.60 -2.37 9.31
N GLY A 22 -7.44 -3.25 8.77
CA GLY A 22 -8.75 -3.58 9.35
C GLY A 22 -9.90 -2.65 8.94
N ILE A 23 -9.65 -1.53 8.27
CA ILE A 23 -10.69 -0.60 7.79
C ILE A 23 -10.80 -0.61 6.25
N PRO A 24 -12.01 -0.75 5.67
CA PRO A 24 -12.17 -0.63 4.22
C PRO A 24 -11.94 0.81 3.74
N THR A 25 -11.43 0.98 2.53
CA THR A 25 -11.21 2.33 1.97
C THR A 25 -12.52 3.09 1.71
N GLU A 26 -13.51 2.38 1.14
CA GLU A 26 -14.84 2.90 0.82
C GLU A 26 -15.89 2.15 1.64
N PRO A 27 -17.08 2.74 1.88
CA PRO A 27 -18.18 2.06 2.57
C PRO A 27 -18.54 0.74 1.88
N GLY A 28 -18.66 -0.32 2.69
CA GLY A 28 -19.10 -1.64 2.24
C GLY A 28 -20.62 -1.81 2.32
N LYS A 29 -21.09 -3.02 1.98
CA LYS A 29 -22.49 -3.42 2.24
C LYS A 29 -22.75 -3.68 3.73
N GLU A 30 -21.72 -4.11 4.45
CA GLU A 30 -21.77 -4.34 5.89
C GLU A 30 -21.68 -3.03 6.65
N ARG A 31 -22.37 -2.95 7.80
CA ARG A 31 -22.32 -1.79 8.68
C ARG A 31 -20.92 -1.69 9.29
N GLY A 32 -20.23 -0.59 9.03
CA GLY A 32 -18.92 -0.30 9.58
C GLY A 32 -18.37 1.01 9.01
N GLU A 33 -17.56 1.69 9.80
CA GLU A 33 -16.87 2.92 9.38
C GLU A 33 -15.81 2.59 8.31
N SER A 34 -15.74 3.42 7.27
CA SER A 34 -14.70 3.37 6.23
C SER A 34 -13.69 4.50 6.38
N LEU A 35 -12.54 4.37 5.71
CA LEU A 35 -11.54 5.45 5.66
C LEU A 35 -12.15 6.73 5.08
N ARG A 36 -13.01 6.62 4.06
CA ARG A 36 -13.72 7.76 3.48
C ARG A 36 -14.57 8.50 4.52
N ASP A 37 -15.25 7.78 5.40
CA ASP A 37 -16.08 8.39 6.45
C ASP A 37 -15.20 9.19 7.43
N ARG A 38 -14.05 8.63 7.84
CA ARG A 38 -13.06 9.34 8.68
C ARG A 38 -12.54 10.60 8.01
N VAL A 39 -12.22 10.52 6.71
CA VAL A 39 -11.73 11.67 5.94
C VAL A 39 -12.82 12.74 5.81
N ALA A 40 -14.08 12.34 5.57
CA ALA A 40 -15.20 13.27 5.49
C ALA A 40 -15.43 13.99 6.83
N ALA A 41 -15.41 13.26 7.94
CA ALA A 41 -15.51 13.83 9.29
C ALA A 41 -14.36 14.81 9.56
N TRP A 42 -13.12 14.42 9.25
CA TRP A 42 -11.95 15.29 9.39
C TRP A 42 -12.09 16.57 8.55
N ILE A 43 -12.55 16.49 7.30
CA ILE A 43 -12.79 17.68 6.45
C ILE A 43 -13.86 18.59 7.05
N ALA A 44 -14.93 18.02 7.60
CA ALA A 44 -16.01 18.76 8.24
C ALA A 44 -15.55 19.50 9.50
N GLU A 45 -14.64 18.92 10.27
CA GLU A 45 -13.99 19.54 11.44
C GLU A 45 -13.10 20.73 11.05
N GLN A 46 -12.53 20.71 9.83
CA GLN A 46 -11.77 21.84 9.27
C GLN A 46 -12.68 23.01 8.77
N GLY A 47 -13.97 23.01 9.12
CA GLY A 47 -14.91 24.08 8.72
C GLY A 47 -15.43 23.96 7.29
N ALA A 48 -15.22 22.83 6.62
CA ALA A 48 -15.63 22.63 5.22
C ALA A 48 -16.86 21.69 5.09
N ARG A 49 -17.87 21.90 5.94
CA ARG A 49 -19.06 21.03 6.04
C ARG A 49 -19.91 20.97 4.77
N ASP A 50 -19.93 22.05 3.98
CA ASP A 50 -20.76 22.13 2.76
C ASP A 50 -20.07 21.59 1.50
N ARG A 51 -18.87 21.02 1.63
CA ARG A 51 -18.17 20.42 0.48
C ARG A 51 -18.69 19.03 0.18
N ALA A 52 -18.70 18.68 -1.11
CA ALA A 52 -18.97 17.33 -1.55
C ALA A 52 -18.06 16.32 -0.82
N ALA A 53 -18.60 15.13 -0.53
CA ALA A 53 -17.86 14.08 0.14
C ALA A 53 -16.55 13.76 -0.61
N PRO A 54 -15.44 13.52 0.12
CA PRO A 54 -14.18 13.16 -0.51
C PRO A 54 -14.33 11.85 -1.30
N HIS A 55 -13.58 11.73 -2.40
CA HIS A 55 -13.59 10.54 -3.25
C HIS A 55 -12.21 9.88 -3.27
N ALA A 56 -12.12 8.58 -2.98
CA ALA A 56 -10.86 7.87 -3.02
C ALA A 56 -10.40 7.66 -4.47
N VAL A 57 -9.18 8.07 -4.76
CA VAL A 57 -8.58 7.97 -6.11
C VAL A 57 -8.23 6.53 -6.44
N SER A 58 -7.80 5.78 -5.44
CA SER A 58 -7.59 4.34 -5.51
C SER A 58 -7.89 3.73 -4.16
N ARG A 59 -8.35 2.48 -4.17
CA ARG A 59 -8.67 1.73 -2.95
C ARG A 59 -7.51 0.84 -2.56
N LEU A 60 -7.25 0.74 -1.26
CA LEU A 60 -6.49 -0.34 -0.67
C LEU A 60 -7.45 -1.38 -0.11
N ASP A 61 -7.01 -2.64 -0.11
CA ASP A 61 -7.72 -3.72 0.56
C ASP A 61 -7.83 -3.41 2.07
N THR A 62 -8.86 -3.95 2.73
CA THR A 62 -9.12 -3.70 4.15
C THR A 62 -7.88 -3.89 5.04
N ASN A 63 -7.10 -4.94 4.78
CA ASN A 63 -5.92 -5.30 5.58
C ASN A 63 -4.58 -4.86 4.96
N VAL A 64 -4.61 -4.01 3.94
CA VAL A 64 -3.42 -3.33 3.39
C VAL A 64 -3.33 -1.93 4.01
N THR A 65 -2.14 -1.53 4.43
CA THR A 65 -1.89 -0.24 5.08
C THR A 65 -1.29 0.79 4.13
N GLY A 66 -1.24 2.06 4.53
CA GLY A 66 -0.43 3.09 3.87
C GLY A 66 -1.22 4.15 3.13
N ALA A 67 -0.53 4.89 2.26
CA ALA A 67 -1.01 6.12 1.65
C ALA A 67 -2.25 5.90 0.76
N VAL A 68 -3.31 6.67 1.03
CA VAL A 68 -4.51 6.75 0.21
C VAL A 68 -4.80 8.21 -0.14
N VAL A 69 -4.95 8.49 -1.43
CA VAL A 69 -5.29 9.82 -1.94
C VAL A 69 -6.80 9.97 -2.06
N PHE A 70 -7.34 11.04 -1.48
CA PHE A 70 -8.71 11.48 -1.67
C PHE A 70 -8.75 12.84 -2.36
N THR A 71 -9.64 12.98 -3.34
CA THR A 71 -9.96 14.29 -3.94
C THR A 71 -11.04 14.98 -3.15
N ARG A 72 -10.90 16.29 -2.98
CA ARG A 72 -11.82 17.17 -2.24
C ARG A 72 -12.58 18.14 -3.15
N SER A 73 -12.28 18.13 -4.45
CA SER A 73 -12.87 19.04 -5.43
C SER A 73 -12.94 18.39 -6.82
N PRO A 74 -13.83 18.88 -7.71
CA PRO A 74 -13.84 18.48 -9.12
C PRO A 74 -12.52 18.77 -9.85
N ARG A 75 -11.84 19.87 -9.49
CA ARG A 75 -10.53 20.23 -10.03
C ARG A 75 -9.49 19.15 -9.70
N GLY A 76 -9.41 18.73 -8.44
CA GLY A 76 -8.52 17.67 -7.99
C GLY A 76 -8.81 16.34 -8.70
N ALA A 77 -10.08 15.98 -8.87
CA ALA A 77 -10.48 14.79 -9.63
C ALA A 77 -9.98 14.82 -11.08
N LYS A 78 -10.13 15.96 -11.78
CA LYS A 78 -9.64 16.13 -13.15
C LYS A 78 -8.11 16.05 -13.24
N VAL A 79 -7.40 16.65 -12.30
CA VAL A 79 -5.93 16.60 -12.23
C VAL A 79 -5.44 15.15 -12.09
N LEU A 80 -6.02 14.38 -11.16
CA LEU A 80 -5.60 12.99 -10.95
C LEU A 80 -6.03 12.03 -12.06
N ALA A 81 -7.18 12.26 -12.69
CA ALA A 81 -7.57 11.53 -13.90
C ALA A 81 -6.51 11.74 -15.00
N SER A 82 -6.15 12.99 -15.26
CA SER A 82 -5.15 13.34 -16.28
C SER A 82 -3.75 12.79 -15.93
N ALA A 83 -3.37 12.83 -14.65
CA ALA A 83 -2.10 12.26 -14.20
C ALA A 83 -2.05 10.73 -14.37
N LYS A 84 -3.16 10.03 -14.16
CA LYS A 84 -3.23 8.58 -14.42
C LYS A 84 -3.13 8.26 -15.90
N GLU A 85 -3.83 9.00 -16.76
CA GLU A 85 -3.81 8.81 -18.22
C GLU A 85 -2.41 9.00 -18.80
N ARG A 86 -1.67 10.00 -18.33
CA ARG A 86 -0.27 10.24 -18.73
C ARG A 86 0.75 9.34 -18.05
N GLY A 87 0.34 8.55 -17.06
CA GLY A 87 1.25 7.73 -16.26
C GLY A 87 2.11 8.53 -15.28
N ASP A 88 1.71 9.75 -14.92
CA ASP A 88 2.37 10.61 -13.92
C ASP A 88 1.89 10.36 -12.48
N TYR A 89 0.90 9.50 -12.30
CA TYR A 89 0.45 9.01 -10.98
C TYR A 89 1.25 7.77 -10.58
N ARG A 90 2.24 7.96 -9.71
CA ARG A 90 3.13 6.91 -9.21
C ARG A 90 2.69 6.45 -7.83
N ARG A 91 2.78 5.15 -7.60
CA ARG A 91 2.54 4.51 -6.29
C ARG A 91 3.67 3.54 -6.03
N VAL A 92 4.23 3.62 -4.84
CA VAL A 92 5.29 2.74 -4.36
C VAL A 92 4.72 1.90 -3.23
N TYR A 93 4.84 0.59 -3.35
CA TYR A 93 4.46 -0.35 -2.32
C TYR A 93 5.70 -1.06 -1.79
N VAL A 94 5.69 -1.43 -0.52
CA VAL A 94 6.63 -2.38 0.05
C VAL A 94 5.90 -3.63 0.51
N ALA A 95 6.52 -4.79 0.30
CA ALA A 95 5.91 -6.08 0.61
C ALA A 95 6.94 -7.07 1.17
N LEU A 96 6.53 -7.89 2.15
CA LEU A 96 7.32 -9.02 2.63
C LEU A 96 6.83 -10.30 1.94
N ALA A 97 7.52 -10.67 0.86
CA ALA A 97 7.25 -11.88 0.09
C ALA A 97 7.92 -13.10 0.73
N TYR A 98 7.17 -14.19 0.88
CA TYR A 98 7.68 -15.43 1.46
C TYR A 98 8.35 -16.28 0.38
N GLY A 99 9.65 -16.48 0.50
CA GLY A 99 10.51 -17.11 -0.49
C GLY A 99 11.50 -16.12 -1.13
N SER A 100 12.33 -16.65 -2.01
CA SER A 100 13.27 -15.87 -2.81
C SER A 100 12.60 -15.36 -4.08
N THR A 101 12.99 -14.17 -4.54
CA THR A 101 12.59 -13.63 -5.84
C THR A 101 13.83 -13.33 -6.69
N PRO A 102 13.69 -13.12 -8.02
CA PRO A 102 14.70 -12.41 -8.78
C PRO A 102 15.00 -11.02 -8.15
N PRO A 103 16.18 -10.44 -8.40
CA PRO A 103 16.54 -9.11 -7.87
C PRO A 103 15.59 -8.00 -8.36
N GLU A 104 15.08 -8.13 -9.58
CA GLU A 104 14.10 -7.22 -10.16
C GLU A 104 13.32 -7.94 -11.26
N GLY A 105 12.19 -7.36 -11.66
CA GLY A 105 11.41 -7.90 -12.76
C GLY A 105 10.09 -7.19 -12.97
N THR A 106 9.26 -7.76 -13.83
CA THR A 106 7.89 -7.27 -14.06
C THR A 106 6.93 -8.44 -14.16
N TRP A 107 5.92 -8.44 -13.29
CA TRP A 107 4.81 -9.38 -13.33
C TRP A 107 3.72 -8.87 -14.27
N ARG A 108 3.29 -9.74 -15.19
CA ARG A 108 2.29 -9.44 -16.22
C ARG A 108 1.09 -10.40 -16.23
N THR A 109 1.01 -11.30 -15.24
CA THR A 109 -0.08 -12.27 -15.13
C THR A 109 -1.42 -11.51 -15.05
N PRO A 110 -2.40 -11.82 -15.92
CA PRO A 110 -3.70 -11.17 -15.87
C PRO A 110 -4.38 -11.34 -14.52
N VAL A 111 -5.14 -10.32 -14.09
CA VAL A 111 -5.95 -10.36 -12.87
C VAL A 111 -7.41 -10.25 -13.27
N ASP A 112 -8.20 -11.26 -12.89
CA ASP A 112 -9.62 -11.40 -13.28
C ASP A 112 -9.83 -11.25 -14.80
N GLY A 113 -8.95 -11.87 -15.59
CA GLY A 113 -8.98 -11.84 -17.06
C GLY A 113 -8.61 -10.49 -17.69
N ARG A 114 -8.09 -9.53 -16.91
CA ARG A 114 -7.66 -8.22 -17.41
C ARG A 114 -6.16 -8.04 -17.27
N ASP A 115 -5.59 -7.29 -18.21
CA ASP A 115 -4.19 -6.90 -18.16
C ASP A 115 -3.85 -6.21 -16.83
N ALA A 116 -2.75 -6.67 -16.26
CA ALA A 116 -2.20 -6.21 -15.00
C ALA A 116 -0.68 -6.23 -15.06
N GLU A 117 -0.04 -5.12 -14.69
CA GLU A 117 1.42 -5.00 -14.69
C GLU A 117 1.93 -4.41 -13.37
N THR A 118 2.91 -5.09 -12.77
CA THR A 118 3.63 -4.66 -11.57
C THR A 118 5.12 -4.87 -11.78
N SER A 119 5.91 -3.79 -11.81
CA SER A 119 7.37 -3.90 -11.70
C SER A 119 7.75 -4.08 -10.24
N PHE A 120 8.81 -4.82 -9.96
CA PHE A 120 9.29 -5.04 -8.60
C PHE A 120 10.82 -5.07 -8.54
N ARG A 121 11.35 -4.80 -7.35
CA ARG A 121 12.77 -4.88 -7.01
C ARG A 121 12.92 -5.45 -5.60
N ALA A 122 13.84 -6.39 -5.42
CA ALA A 122 14.21 -6.90 -4.11
C ALA A 122 15.14 -5.91 -3.41
N LEU A 123 14.77 -5.50 -2.21
CA LEU A 123 15.53 -4.56 -1.36
C LEU A 123 16.38 -5.30 -0.33
N GLY A 124 16.02 -6.55 -0.02
CA GLY A 124 16.76 -7.37 0.92
C GLY A 124 16.12 -8.73 1.08
N VAL A 125 16.90 -9.66 1.61
CA VAL A 125 16.46 -11.02 1.97
C VAL A 125 16.83 -11.25 3.44
N ALA A 126 15.88 -11.78 4.21
CA ALA A 126 16.01 -12.04 5.64
C ALA A 126 15.38 -13.40 5.99
N GLY A 127 15.65 -13.90 7.20
CA GLY A 127 15.06 -15.14 7.70
C GLY A 127 15.86 -16.40 7.35
N PRO A 128 15.31 -17.60 7.67
CA PRO A 128 16.04 -18.85 7.54
C PRO A 128 16.31 -19.19 6.07
N GLY A 129 17.53 -19.63 5.75
CA GLY A 129 17.98 -19.80 4.36
C GLY A 129 17.15 -20.77 3.49
N ARG A 130 16.41 -21.72 4.08
CA ARG A 130 15.51 -22.61 3.32
C ARG A 130 14.17 -21.97 2.94
N LYS A 131 13.71 -20.99 3.73
CA LYS A 131 12.40 -20.34 3.62
C LYS A 131 12.54 -18.85 3.96
N PRO A 132 13.35 -18.09 3.19
CA PRO A 132 13.61 -16.70 3.49
C PRO A 132 12.36 -15.84 3.24
N VAL A 133 12.42 -14.59 3.65
CA VAL A 133 11.48 -13.53 3.29
C VAL A 133 12.25 -12.47 2.51
N THR A 134 11.71 -12.10 1.36
CA THR A 134 12.27 -11.03 0.53
C THR A 134 11.44 -9.76 0.74
N LEU A 135 12.10 -8.67 1.13
CA LEU A 135 11.50 -7.35 1.11
C LEU A 135 11.51 -6.83 -0.33
N LEU A 136 10.33 -6.54 -0.87
CA LEU A 136 10.14 -6.05 -2.22
C LEU A 136 9.67 -4.60 -2.21
N GLU A 137 10.21 -3.80 -3.12
CA GLU A 137 9.54 -2.65 -3.70
C GLU A 137 8.65 -3.13 -4.86
N ALA A 138 7.41 -2.65 -4.91
CA ALA A 138 6.46 -2.96 -5.97
C ALA A 138 5.81 -1.68 -6.53
N LEU A 139 5.85 -1.56 -7.86
CA LEU A 139 5.41 -0.41 -8.65
C LEU A 139 4.29 -0.86 -9.61
N PRO A 140 3.02 -0.87 -9.15
CA PRO A 140 1.91 -1.27 -10.01
C PRO A 140 1.60 -0.19 -11.04
N ARG A 141 1.70 -0.53 -12.34
CA ARG A 141 1.27 0.35 -13.43
C ARG A 141 -0.24 0.38 -13.57
N THR A 142 -0.88 -0.76 -13.39
CA THR A 142 -2.35 -0.90 -13.35
C THR A 142 -2.86 -0.89 -11.91
N GLY A 143 -4.18 -0.95 -11.71
CA GLY A 143 -4.81 -0.92 -10.38
C GLY A 143 -5.89 -1.98 -10.21
N ARG A 144 -5.59 -3.24 -10.53
CA ARG A 144 -6.55 -4.34 -10.37
C ARG A 144 -6.69 -4.74 -8.90
N THR A 145 -7.85 -5.30 -8.54
CA THR A 145 -8.13 -5.78 -7.18
C THR A 145 -7.09 -6.84 -6.79
N HIS A 146 -6.48 -6.70 -5.62
CA HIS A 146 -5.46 -7.63 -5.11
C HIS A 146 -4.24 -7.84 -6.03
N GLN A 147 -3.96 -6.92 -6.96
CA GLN A 147 -2.99 -7.14 -8.04
C GLN A 147 -1.61 -7.62 -7.55
N ILE A 148 -0.97 -6.87 -6.65
CA ILE A 148 0.37 -7.21 -6.14
C ILE A 148 0.36 -8.58 -5.43
N ARG A 149 -0.71 -8.86 -4.69
CA ARG A 149 -0.90 -10.10 -3.93
C ARG A 149 -1.00 -11.32 -4.86
N ILE A 150 -1.82 -11.20 -5.91
CA ILE A 150 -1.97 -12.23 -6.94
C ILE A 150 -0.67 -12.42 -7.70
N HIS A 151 -0.01 -11.34 -8.11
CA HIS A 151 1.24 -11.40 -8.85
C HIS A 151 2.36 -12.07 -8.06
N ALA A 152 2.56 -11.67 -6.80
CA ALA A 152 3.57 -12.26 -5.93
C ALA A 152 3.31 -13.77 -5.71
N SER A 153 2.05 -14.14 -5.47
CA SER A 153 1.65 -15.55 -5.34
C SER A 153 1.88 -16.36 -6.62
N ALA A 154 1.46 -15.84 -7.77
CA ALA A 154 1.65 -16.48 -9.07
C ALA A 154 3.14 -16.64 -9.44
N ALA A 155 4.00 -15.76 -8.92
CA ALA A 155 5.45 -15.86 -9.06
C ALA A 155 6.11 -16.83 -8.07
N GLY A 156 5.34 -17.52 -7.22
CA GLY A 156 5.85 -18.47 -6.23
C GLY A 156 6.36 -17.83 -4.95
N ALA A 157 6.15 -16.52 -4.75
CA ALA A 157 6.58 -15.77 -3.57
C ALA A 157 5.40 -15.02 -2.91
N PRO A 158 4.39 -15.75 -2.40
CA PRO A 158 3.19 -15.12 -1.82
C PRO A 158 3.54 -14.26 -0.61
N LEU A 159 2.76 -13.20 -0.36
CA LEU A 159 3.04 -12.28 0.74
C LEU A 159 2.82 -12.95 2.10
N ALA A 160 3.72 -12.73 3.06
CA ALA A 160 3.53 -13.20 4.44
C ALA A 160 2.19 -12.69 5.00
N GLY A 161 1.44 -13.56 5.68
CA GLY A 161 0.10 -13.30 6.21
C GLY A 161 -1.03 -13.24 5.18
N ASP A 162 -0.74 -13.42 3.88
CA ASP A 162 -1.77 -13.43 2.83
C ASP A 162 -2.39 -14.81 2.58
N ARG A 163 -3.21 -15.26 3.54
CA ARG A 163 -3.84 -16.59 3.51
C ARG A 163 -4.67 -16.85 2.25
N ARG A 164 -5.27 -15.80 1.67
CA ARG A 164 -6.11 -15.90 0.46
C ARG A 164 -5.30 -16.33 -0.77
N TYR A 165 -4.03 -15.93 -0.83
CA TYR A 165 -3.16 -16.19 -1.96
C TYR A 165 -1.94 -17.06 -1.57
N GLY A 166 -2.11 -17.94 -0.58
CA GLY A 166 -1.11 -18.96 -0.22
C GLY A 166 0.03 -18.47 0.67
N GLY A 167 -0.04 -17.26 1.18
CA GLY A 167 0.92 -16.71 2.14
C GLY A 167 0.85 -17.41 3.49
N PRO A 168 1.99 -17.66 4.17
CA PRO A 168 1.99 -18.32 5.47
C PRO A 168 1.43 -17.39 6.55
N SER A 169 0.67 -17.95 7.49
CA SER A 169 0.21 -17.22 8.69
C SER A 169 1.23 -17.21 9.82
N THR A 170 2.35 -17.91 9.66
CA THR A 170 3.48 -17.92 10.60
C THR A 170 4.80 -17.95 9.84
N VAL A 171 5.79 -17.20 10.32
CA VAL A 171 7.14 -17.16 9.73
C VAL A 171 8.16 -17.53 10.81
N ALA A 172 9.08 -18.42 10.48
CA ALA A 172 10.15 -18.82 11.39
C ALA A 172 11.29 -17.79 11.36
N THR A 173 11.81 -17.43 12.53
CA THR A 173 13.05 -16.64 12.65
C THR A 173 14.28 -17.52 12.39
N PRO A 174 15.47 -16.93 12.15
CA PRO A 174 16.72 -17.69 12.08
C PRO A 174 17.00 -18.51 13.35
N ALA A 175 16.57 -18.03 14.52
CA ALA A 175 16.65 -18.75 15.80
C ALA A 175 15.57 -19.84 15.99
N GLY A 176 14.68 -20.04 15.02
CA GLY A 176 13.63 -21.07 15.06
C GLY A 176 12.33 -20.69 15.77
N ALA A 177 12.20 -19.45 16.25
CA ALA A 177 10.96 -18.96 16.84
C ALA A 177 9.89 -18.74 15.76
N MET A 178 8.63 -19.01 16.07
CA MET A 178 7.52 -18.82 15.12
C MET A 178 6.79 -17.51 15.40
N ILE A 179 6.78 -16.59 14.44
CA ILE A 179 6.07 -15.30 14.52
C ILE A 179 4.74 -15.41 13.77
N SER A 180 3.64 -15.04 14.41
CA SER A 180 2.33 -15.00 13.79
C SER A 180 2.15 -13.75 12.91
N VAL A 181 1.54 -13.94 11.75
CA VAL A 181 1.33 -12.91 10.73
C VAL A 181 -0.13 -12.94 10.28
N SER A 182 -0.91 -11.92 10.63
CA SER A 182 -2.38 -11.95 10.56
C SER A 182 -2.99 -11.22 9.36
N ARG A 183 -2.17 -10.47 8.61
CA ARG A 183 -2.59 -9.73 7.41
C ARG A 183 -1.54 -9.85 6.31
N PRO A 184 -1.91 -9.62 5.03
CA PRO A 184 -0.91 -9.45 3.97
C PRO A 184 0.10 -8.37 4.38
N MET A 185 1.37 -8.74 4.44
CA MET A 185 2.48 -7.84 4.72
C MET A 185 2.78 -7.00 3.49
N LEU A 186 1.84 -6.11 3.18
CA LEU A 186 1.82 -5.18 2.06
C LEU A 186 1.45 -3.79 2.60
N HIS A 187 2.19 -2.78 2.13
CA HIS A 187 2.03 -1.40 2.55
C HIS A 187 2.19 -0.47 1.34
N ALA A 188 1.25 0.45 1.14
CA ALA A 188 1.36 1.53 0.18
C ALA A 188 2.26 2.63 0.76
N LEU A 189 3.57 2.50 0.52
CA LEU A 189 4.59 3.35 1.12
C LEU A 189 4.47 4.80 0.66
N ALA A 190 4.36 5.05 -0.64
CA ALA A 190 4.39 6.41 -1.16
C ALA A 190 3.49 6.59 -2.38
N VAL A 191 3.07 7.83 -2.60
CA VAL A 191 2.34 8.26 -3.79
C VAL A 191 2.90 9.59 -4.27
N SER A 192 3.00 9.75 -5.59
CA SER A 192 3.38 11.03 -6.20
C SER A 192 2.61 11.34 -7.47
N PHE A 193 2.30 12.62 -7.67
CA PHE A 193 1.55 13.13 -8.82
C PHE A 193 1.71 14.65 -8.94
N PRO A 194 1.53 15.24 -10.14
CA PRO A 194 1.49 16.70 -10.28
C PRO A 194 0.15 17.25 -9.77
N ASP A 195 0.16 18.40 -9.11
CA ASP A 195 -1.04 19.19 -8.83
C ASP A 195 -1.48 20.00 -10.06
N ALA A 196 -2.47 20.89 -9.89
CA ALA A 196 -2.98 21.71 -10.97
C ALA A 196 -2.00 22.77 -11.52
N SER A 197 -0.95 23.10 -10.77
CA SER A 197 0.13 24.00 -11.19
C SER A 197 1.29 23.24 -11.86
N GLY A 198 1.28 21.90 -11.81
CA GLY A 198 2.40 21.06 -12.23
C GLY A 198 3.40 20.77 -11.11
N THR A 199 3.23 21.37 -9.92
CA THR A 199 4.08 21.09 -8.75
C THR A 199 3.88 19.64 -8.31
N ARG A 200 4.97 18.91 -8.06
CA ARG A 200 4.89 17.51 -7.62
C ARG A 200 4.43 17.44 -6.17
N VAL A 201 3.30 16.79 -5.95
CA VAL A 201 2.85 16.32 -4.63
C VAL A 201 3.50 14.96 -4.37
N ILE A 202 4.10 14.80 -3.20
CA ILE A 202 4.70 13.56 -2.72
C ILE A 202 4.23 13.36 -1.28
N ALA A 203 3.78 12.15 -0.95
CA ALA A 203 3.49 11.77 0.42
C ALA A 203 3.96 10.34 0.68
N THR A 204 4.61 10.15 1.83
CA THR A 204 5.14 8.87 2.29
C THR A 204 4.46 8.50 3.61
N ALA A 205 3.87 7.31 3.66
CA ALA A 205 3.36 6.72 4.87
C ALA A 205 4.52 6.04 5.63
N PRO A 206 4.56 6.13 6.97
CA PRO A 206 5.55 5.40 7.75
C PRO A 206 5.30 3.89 7.64
N VAL A 207 6.39 3.11 7.57
CA VAL A 207 6.30 1.65 7.61
C VAL A 207 5.60 1.22 8.90
N PRO A 208 4.58 0.35 8.82
CA PRO A 208 3.80 -0.02 10.00
C PRO A 208 4.64 -0.90 10.93
N ALA A 209 4.42 -0.74 12.24
CA ALA A 209 5.23 -1.38 13.28
C ALA A 209 5.27 -2.91 13.18
N ASP A 210 4.20 -3.54 12.71
CA ASP A 210 4.13 -4.99 12.54
C ASP A 210 5.07 -5.50 11.42
N MET A 211 5.16 -4.80 10.30
CA MET A 211 6.09 -5.11 9.21
C MET A 211 7.55 -4.87 9.63
N ALA A 212 7.81 -3.75 10.31
CA ALA A 212 9.15 -3.43 10.82
C ALA A 212 9.62 -4.47 11.85
N ALA A 213 8.75 -4.85 12.79
CA ALA A 213 9.04 -5.86 13.81
C ALA A 213 9.28 -7.24 13.19
N LEU A 214 8.45 -7.66 12.23
CA LEU A 214 8.65 -8.93 11.52
C LEU A 214 9.99 -8.93 10.78
N TRP A 215 10.30 -7.87 10.04
CA TRP A 215 11.56 -7.77 9.30
C TRP A 215 12.78 -7.81 10.23
N SER A 216 12.75 -7.05 11.32
CA SER A 216 13.82 -7.06 12.32
C SER A 216 14.00 -8.43 12.95
N ALA A 217 12.91 -9.14 13.27
CA ALA A 217 12.99 -10.47 13.87
C ALA A 217 13.47 -11.57 12.90
N LEU A 218 13.55 -11.25 11.61
CA LEU A 218 14.14 -12.09 10.57
C LEU A 218 15.62 -11.74 10.31
N ASP A 219 16.23 -10.89 11.13
CA ASP A 219 17.56 -10.31 10.93
C ASP A 219 17.66 -9.46 9.65
N GLY A 220 16.54 -8.88 9.23
CA GLY A 220 16.47 -7.94 8.12
C GLY A 220 17.12 -6.61 8.46
N ARG A 221 17.92 -6.09 7.52
CA ARG A 221 18.60 -4.80 7.65
C ARG A 221 17.61 -3.63 7.64
N PRO A 222 17.59 -2.73 8.66
CA PRO A 222 16.64 -1.63 8.73
C PRO A 222 16.72 -0.64 7.55
N GLU A 223 17.91 -0.40 7.02
CA GLU A 223 18.15 0.53 5.91
C GLU A 223 17.43 0.13 4.61
N ALA A 224 17.03 -1.14 4.46
CA ALA A 224 16.29 -1.62 3.30
C ALA A 224 14.92 -0.94 3.14
N TRP A 225 14.36 -0.36 4.21
CA TRP A 225 13.11 0.42 4.17
C TRP A 225 13.28 1.82 3.59
N GLU A 226 14.51 2.35 3.54
CA GLU A 226 14.79 3.72 3.10
C GLU A 226 15.03 3.81 1.58
N GLU A 227 15.46 2.73 0.93
CA GLU A 227 15.78 2.73 -0.50
C GLU A 227 14.61 3.19 -1.41
N PRO A 228 13.36 2.74 -1.21
CA PRO A 228 12.23 3.14 -2.06
C PRO A 228 11.81 4.61 -1.90
N GLN A 229 12.34 5.30 -0.88
CA GLN A 229 12.01 6.70 -0.63
C GLN A 229 12.93 7.66 -1.42
N ARG A 230 13.97 7.13 -2.08
CA ARG A 230 14.99 7.90 -2.81
C ARG A 230 14.80 7.92 -4.34
N SER A 231 13.82 7.17 -4.85
CA SER A 231 13.54 6.97 -6.29
C SER A 231 12.39 7.81 -6.82
#